data_AF-A0A2N1NC93-F1
#
_entry.id   AF-A0A2N1NC93-F1
#
_cell.length_a   1.000
_cell.length_b   1.000
_cell.length_c   1.000
_cell.angle_alpha   90.00
_cell.angle_beta   90.00
_cell.angle_gamma   90.00
#
_symmetry.space_group_name_H-M   'P 1'
#
loop_
_entity.id
_entity.type
_entity.pdbx_description
1 polymer ?
#
loop_
_entity_poly.entity_id
_entity_poly.type
_entity_poly.pdbx_seq_one_letter_code
_entity_poly.pdbx_strand_id
1 'polypeptide(L)'
;MQYENYQAFLKKSDENGIFTFKLPNINQTVFQTIITYIYTGSVDLTYKQGDEIFYILFASYKFSLGALTKFTEKYLIKNHSKYLRKYSVEILHNILYTNYTSDKLQELCLDTICYEPKLLFHANNFARLPTPLLEIILKRDDLNLIEIEIWENLIKWGVAQVSRQLSNNPNEWTKEDFTELERNIYNLIPLIRFYEISSKDYFKK
;
A
#
# COMPACT_ATOMS: atom_id res chain seq x y z
N MET A 1 -2.07 -5.20 -11.88
CA MET A 1 -2.98 -5.82 -10.91
C MET A 1 -4.20 -4.92 -10.78
N GLN A 2 -5.38 -5.44 -11.09
CA GLN A 2 -6.66 -4.75 -10.86
C GLN A 2 -6.95 -4.81 -9.37
N TYR A 3 -7.15 -3.65 -8.76
CA TYR A 3 -7.44 -3.50 -7.34
C TYR A 3 -8.95 -3.64 -7.14
N GLU A 4 -9.44 -4.86 -6.92
CA GLU A 4 -10.85 -5.08 -6.58
C GLU A 4 -11.05 -5.13 -5.05
N ASN A 5 -11.92 -4.23 -4.60
CA ASN A 5 -12.62 -4.12 -3.30
C ASN A 5 -12.41 -5.25 -2.26
N TYR A 6 -11.89 -4.93 -1.07
CA TYR A 6 -11.90 -5.87 0.09
C TYR A 6 -13.22 -5.87 0.89
N GLN A 7 -14.31 -5.35 0.33
CA GLN A 7 -15.63 -5.45 0.96
C GLN A 7 -16.18 -6.88 0.77
N ALA A 8 -16.00 -7.75 1.78
CA ALA A 8 -16.88 -8.89 2.01
C ALA A 8 -17.99 -8.37 2.95
N PHE A 9 -19.28 -8.61 2.76
CA PHE A 9 -19.93 -9.91 2.57
C PHE A 9 -21.21 -9.75 1.73
N LEU A 10 -21.30 -10.40 0.56
CA LEU A 10 -22.60 -10.65 -0.08
C LEU A 10 -23.11 -12.00 0.42
N LYS A 11 -24.09 -11.97 1.33
CA LYS A 11 -24.87 -13.14 1.76
C LYS A 11 -26.09 -13.25 0.85
N LYS A 12 -26.17 -14.31 0.05
CA LYS A 12 -27.40 -14.69 -0.67
C LYS A 12 -27.75 -16.11 -0.23
N SER A 13 -28.98 -16.31 0.25
CA SER A 13 -29.56 -17.65 0.33
C SER A 13 -30.18 -17.97 -1.03
N ASP A 14 -29.91 -19.15 -1.56
CA ASP A 14 -30.72 -19.68 -2.65
C ASP A 14 -32.01 -20.30 -2.11
N GLU A 15 -32.87 -20.76 -3.02
CA GLU A 15 -34.15 -21.41 -2.72
C GLU A 15 -33.98 -22.70 -1.88
N ASN A 16 -32.76 -23.23 -1.78
CA ASN A 16 -32.40 -24.43 -1.03
C ASN A 16 -31.78 -24.12 0.36
N GLY A 17 -31.70 -22.85 0.75
CA GLY A 17 -31.11 -22.44 2.04
C GLY A 17 -29.59 -22.45 2.08
N ILE A 18 -28.90 -22.55 0.94
CA ILE A 18 -27.43 -22.51 0.88
C ILE A 18 -26.96 -21.07 0.99
N PHE A 19 -26.09 -20.80 1.97
CA PHE A 19 -25.42 -19.50 2.11
C PHE A 19 -24.11 -19.49 1.34
N THR A 20 -24.02 -18.64 0.31
CA THR A 20 -22.78 -18.41 -0.42
C THR A 20 -22.02 -17.22 0.16
N PHE A 21 -20.75 -17.43 0.49
CA PHE A 21 -19.82 -16.36 0.89
C PHE A 21 -18.79 -16.14 -0.22
N LYS A 22 -18.67 -14.90 -0.71
CA LYS A 22 -17.62 -14.53 -1.67
C LYS A 22 -16.46 -13.86 -0.96
N LEU A 23 -15.26 -14.39 -1.18
CA LEU A 23 -13.99 -13.89 -0.63
C LEU A 23 -13.05 -13.54 -1.79
N PRO A 24 -13.23 -12.37 -2.44
CA PRO A 24 -12.53 -12.04 -3.69
C PRO A 24 -11.00 -11.99 -3.55
N ASN A 25 -10.47 -11.81 -2.34
CA ASN A 25 -9.04 -11.61 -2.07
C ASN A 25 -8.39 -12.79 -1.32
N ILE A 26 -9.06 -13.95 -1.30
CA ILE A 26 -8.52 -15.18 -0.70
C ILE A 26 -8.61 -16.28 -1.74
N ASN A 27 -7.46 -16.74 -2.24
CA ASN A 27 -7.41 -17.85 -3.17
C ASN A 27 -7.71 -19.20 -2.46
N GLN A 28 -7.98 -20.24 -3.27
CA GLN A 28 -8.35 -21.57 -2.77
C GLN A 28 -7.28 -22.15 -1.82
N THR A 29 -6.00 -22.00 -2.14
CA THR A 29 -4.89 -22.56 -1.34
C THR A 29 -4.78 -21.90 0.03
N VAL A 30 -4.91 -20.58 0.09
CA VAL A 30 -4.91 -19.80 1.33
C VAL A 30 -6.14 -20.17 2.15
N PHE A 31 -7.32 -20.23 1.54
CA PHE A 31 -8.55 -20.61 2.23
C PHE A 31 -8.46 -22.04 2.81
N GLN A 32 -7.94 -22.99 2.03
CA GLN A 32 -7.71 -24.35 2.49
C GLN A 32 -6.76 -24.38 3.70
N THR A 33 -5.71 -23.56 3.67
CA THR A 33 -4.77 -23.44 4.80
C THR A 33 -5.48 -22.91 6.05
N ILE A 34 -6.36 -21.91 5.92
CA ILE A 34 -7.16 -21.38 7.02
C ILE A 34 -8.11 -22.44 7.59
N ILE A 35 -8.83 -23.17 6.73
CA ILE A 35 -9.74 -24.24 7.16
C ILE A 35 -8.97 -25.34 7.86
N THR A 36 -7.85 -25.81 7.30
CA THR A 36 -7.02 -26.81 7.96
C THR A 36 -6.59 -26.36 9.35
N TYR A 37 -6.12 -25.12 9.50
CA TYR A 37 -5.75 -24.57 10.81
C TYR A 37 -6.93 -24.55 11.80
N ILE A 38 -8.14 -24.19 11.36
CA ILE A 38 -9.34 -24.18 12.23
C ILE A 38 -9.64 -25.60 12.76
N TYR A 39 -9.44 -26.64 11.95
CA TYR A 39 -9.75 -28.01 12.34
C TYR A 39 -8.61 -28.70 13.12
N THR A 40 -7.35 -28.38 12.82
CA THR A 40 -6.19 -29.10 13.38
C THR A 40 -5.39 -28.29 14.41
N GLY A 41 -5.59 -26.98 14.46
CA GLY A 41 -4.75 -26.05 15.24
C GLY A 41 -3.33 -25.90 14.70
N SER A 42 -3.01 -26.47 13.53
CA SER A 42 -1.66 -26.52 12.96
C SER A 42 -1.60 -25.94 11.54
N VAL A 43 -0.45 -25.36 11.20
CA VAL A 43 -0.17 -24.82 9.86
C VAL A 43 1.27 -25.13 9.48
N ASP A 44 1.49 -25.54 8.23
CA ASP A 44 2.84 -25.69 7.66
C ASP A 44 3.10 -24.55 6.67
N LEU A 45 4.13 -23.75 6.95
CA LEU A 45 4.56 -22.63 6.12
C LEU A 45 5.89 -22.91 5.39
N THR A 46 6.51 -24.08 5.61
CA THR A 46 7.91 -24.37 5.26
C THR A 46 8.23 -24.20 3.77
N TYR A 47 7.30 -24.59 2.90
CA TYR A 47 7.48 -24.57 1.45
C TYR A 47 6.62 -23.51 0.76
N LYS A 48 5.99 -22.62 1.53
CA LYS A 48 5.13 -21.57 1.00
C LYS A 48 5.94 -20.36 0.55
N GLN A 49 5.51 -19.75 -0.54
CA GLN A 49 6.12 -18.52 -1.05
C GLN A 49 5.72 -17.31 -0.19
N GLY A 50 6.49 -16.22 -0.29
CA GLY A 50 6.27 -15.04 0.55
C GLY A 50 4.90 -14.40 0.34
N ASP A 51 4.38 -14.41 -0.89
CA ASP A 51 3.03 -13.95 -1.23
C ASP A 51 1.95 -14.84 -0.62
N GLU A 52 2.13 -16.16 -0.67
CA GLU A 52 1.18 -17.09 -0.05
C GLU A 52 1.11 -16.89 1.47
N ILE A 53 2.27 -16.74 2.14
CA ILE A 53 2.35 -16.47 3.58
C ILE A 53 1.72 -15.12 3.93
N PHE A 54 1.94 -14.10 3.10
CA PHE A 54 1.31 -12.79 3.24
C PHE A 54 -0.21 -12.84 3.11
N TYR A 55 -0.75 -13.61 2.16
CA TYR A 55 -2.20 -13.81 2.06
C TYR A 55 -2.75 -14.64 3.21
N ILE A 56 -2.01 -15.63 3.72
CA ILE A 56 -2.38 -16.36 4.95
C ILE A 56 -2.42 -15.40 6.15
N LEU A 57 -1.47 -14.47 6.26
CA LEU A 57 -1.46 -13.45 7.31
C LEU A 57 -2.76 -12.64 7.28
N PHE A 58 -3.12 -12.05 6.14
CA PHE A 58 -4.34 -11.26 6.03
C PHE A 58 -5.63 -12.08 6.20
N ALA A 59 -5.67 -13.29 5.67
CA ALA A 59 -6.81 -14.17 5.87
C ALA A 59 -6.96 -14.52 7.36
N SER A 60 -5.87 -14.86 8.04
CA SER A 60 -5.88 -15.15 9.48
C SER A 60 -6.34 -13.96 10.32
N TYR A 61 -5.92 -12.74 9.96
CA TYR A 61 -6.42 -11.52 10.58
C TYR A 61 -7.92 -11.32 10.32
N LYS A 62 -8.35 -11.44 9.06
CA LYS A 62 -9.76 -11.28 8.64
C LYS A 62 -10.71 -12.25 9.35
N PHE A 63 -10.26 -13.48 9.59
CA PHE A 63 -11.02 -14.49 10.33
C PHE A 63 -10.81 -14.41 11.85
N SER A 64 -10.14 -13.36 12.36
CA SER A 64 -9.87 -13.16 13.79
C SER A 64 -9.07 -14.30 14.45
N LEU A 65 -8.21 -14.98 13.69
CA LEU A 65 -7.35 -16.07 14.14
C LEU A 65 -6.04 -15.51 14.71
N GLY A 66 -6.12 -14.87 15.88
CA GLY A 66 -5.02 -14.07 16.44
C GLY A 66 -3.70 -14.85 16.66
N ALA A 67 -3.76 -16.12 17.06
CA ALA A 67 -2.58 -16.96 17.25
C ALA A 67 -1.87 -17.25 15.91
N LEU A 68 -2.64 -17.62 14.87
CA LEU A 68 -2.13 -17.81 13.52
C LEU A 68 -1.57 -16.51 12.94
N THR A 69 -2.28 -15.40 13.13
CA THR A 69 -1.87 -14.06 12.66
C THR A 69 -0.47 -13.71 13.18
N LYS A 70 -0.28 -13.79 14.50
CA LYS A 70 1.01 -13.51 15.15
C LYS A 70 2.12 -14.48 14.72
N PHE A 71 1.79 -15.75 14.53
CA PHE A 71 2.75 -16.76 14.07
C PHE A 71 3.20 -16.49 12.64
N THR A 72 2.25 -16.29 11.72
CA THR A 72 2.50 -16.05 10.31
C THR A 72 3.28 -14.75 10.09
N GLU A 73 2.95 -13.68 10.81
CA GLU A 73 3.70 -12.42 10.75
C GLU A 73 5.17 -12.63 11.14
N LYS A 74 5.41 -13.27 12.30
CA LYS A 74 6.78 -13.57 12.75
C LYS A 74 7.53 -14.43 11.74
N TYR A 75 6.85 -15.40 11.14
CA TYR A 75 7.42 -16.28 10.14
C TYR A 75 7.79 -15.51 8.86
N LEU A 76 6.90 -14.66 8.37
CA LEU A 76 7.13 -13.83 7.19
C LEU A 76 8.34 -12.91 7.38
N ILE A 77 8.39 -12.21 8.51
CA ILE A 77 9.50 -11.31 8.87
C ILE A 77 10.83 -12.05 8.97
N LYS A 78 10.83 -13.24 9.58
CA LYS A 78 12.07 -14.00 9.81
C LYS A 78 12.61 -14.65 8.53
N ASN A 79 11.73 -15.21 7.70
CA ASN A 79 12.14 -16.12 6.63
C ASN A 79 12.02 -15.54 5.21
N HIS A 80 11.25 -14.46 5.02
CA HIS A 80 10.94 -13.91 3.68
C HIS A 80 11.33 -12.43 3.53
N SER A 81 12.47 -12.03 4.08
CA SER A 81 12.98 -10.65 3.98
C SER A 81 13.09 -10.11 2.55
N LYS A 82 13.48 -10.97 1.59
CA LYS A 82 13.54 -10.60 0.16
C LYS A 82 12.16 -10.24 -0.40
N TYR A 83 11.12 -10.98 0.01
CA TYR A 83 9.74 -10.70 -0.39
C TYR A 83 9.29 -9.37 0.23
N LEU A 84 9.51 -9.18 1.53
CA LEU A 84 9.16 -7.94 2.24
C LEU A 84 9.81 -6.71 1.60
N ARG A 85 11.09 -6.80 1.24
CA ARG A 85 11.78 -5.69 0.58
C ARG A 85 11.16 -5.35 -0.78
N LYS A 86 10.91 -6.39 -1.59
CA LYS A 86 10.42 -6.23 -2.96
C LYS A 86 9.00 -5.68 -3.03
N TYR A 87 8.14 -6.07 -2.08
CA TYR A 87 6.72 -5.74 -2.09
C TYR A 87 6.32 -4.79 -0.94
N SER A 88 7.26 -3.98 -0.45
CA SER A 88 7.08 -3.09 0.71
C SER A 88 5.92 -2.12 0.53
N VAL A 89 5.79 -1.53 -0.67
CA VAL A 89 4.70 -0.60 -1.01
C VAL A 89 3.35 -1.31 -1.00
N GLU A 90 3.26 -2.50 -1.59
CA GLU A 90 2.03 -3.30 -1.61
C GLU A 90 1.65 -3.78 -0.20
N ILE A 91 2.61 -4.22 0.60
CA ILE A 91 2.39 -4.64 1.98
C ILE A 91 1.83 -3.47 2.78
N LEU A 92 2.49 -2.31 2.74
CA LEU A 92 2.07 -1.10 3.44
C LEU A 92 0.67 -0.65 3.03
N HIS A 93 0.37 -0.68 1.73
CA HIS A 93 -0.97 -0.40 1.22
C HIS A 93 -2.03 -1.33 1.83
N ASN A 94 -1.76 -2.64 1.87
CA ASN A 94 -2.71 -3.60 2.44
C ASN A 94 -2.88 -3.42 3.96
N ILE A 95 -1.81 -3.10 4.69
CA ILE A 95 -1.87 -2.79 6.13
C ILE A 95 -2.85 -1.64 6.37
N LEU A 96 -2.68 -0.52 5.66
CA LEU A 96 -3.54 0.65 5.76
C LEU A 96 -4.99 0.36 5.37
N TYR A 97 -5.19 -0.38 4.29
CA TYR A 97 -6.54 -0.64 3.77
C TYR A 97 -7.34 -1.63 4.62
N THR A 98 -6.68 -2.64 5.18
CA THR A 98 -7.33 -3.65 6.02
C THR A 98 -7.44 -3.23 7.49
N ASN A 99 -6.87 -2.09 7.87
CA ASN A 99 -6.64 -1.70 9.27
C ASN A 99 -5.93 -2.81 10.07
N TYR A 100 -5.06 -3.59 9.41
CA TYR A 100 -4.24 -4.57 10.10
C TYR A 100 -3.22 -3.83 10.96
N THR A 101 -3.22 -4.10 12.27
CA THR A 101 -2.33 -3.43 13.21
C THR A 101 -1.06 -4.25 13.41
N SER A 102 0.00 -3.90 12.68
CA SER A 102 1.33 -4.45 12.90
C SER A 102 2.38 -3.35 12.76
N ASP A 103 2.79 -2.82 13.91
CA ASP A 103 3.83 -1.78 13.99
C ASP A 103 5.16 -2.29 13.39
N LYS A 104 5.50 -3.55 13.66
CA LYS A 104 6.76 -4.13 13.21
C LYS A 104 6.82 -4.31 11.69
N LEU A 105 5.75 -4.84 11.08
CA LEU A 105 5.71 -5.04 9.64
C LEU A 105 5.60 -3.70 8.91
N GLN A 106 4.81 -2.77 9.46
CA GLN A 106 4.69 -1.41 8.95
C GLN A 106 6.05 -0.69 8.96
N GLU A 107 6.76 -0.69 10.09
CA GLU A 107 8.06 -0.03 10.21
C GLU A 107 9.10 -0.64 9.27
N LEU A 108 9.14 -1.98 9.15
CA LEU A 108 10.03 -2.65 8.19
C LEU A 108 9.78 -2.21 6.74
N CYS A 109 8.51 -2.00 6.36
CA CYS A 109 8.15 -1.51 5.03
C CYS A 109 8.54 -0.04 4.86
N LEU A 110 8.28 0.80 5.87
CA LEU A 110 8.65 2.21 5.87
C LEU A 110 10.16 2.39 5.77
N ASP A 111 10.94 1.70 6.61
CA ASP A 111 12.42 1.72 6.58
C ASP A 111 12.95 1.30 5.21
N THR A 112 12.35 0.27 4.61
CA THR A 112 12.71 -0.19 3.27
C THR A 112 12.48 0.90 2.21
N ILE A 113 11.31 1.54 2.24
CA ILE A 113 10.96 2.59 1.29
C ILE A 113 11.83 3.83 1.52
N CYS A 114 12.10 4.19 2.78
CA CYS A 114 12.95 5.33 3.11
C CYS A 114 14.40 5.11 2.66
N TYR A 115 14.93 3.89 2.84
CA TYR A 115 16.25 3.51 2.35
C TYR A 115 16.34 3.49 0.82
N GLU A 116 15.31 2.98 0.13
CA GLU A 116 15.26 2.85 -1.34
C GLU A 116 13.99 3.49 -1.92
N PRO A 117 13.89 4.83 -1.97
CA PRO A 117 12.65 5.53 -2.36
C PRO A 117 12.19 5.25 -3.79
N LYS A 118 13.10 4.80 -4.64
CA LYS A 118 12.83 4.37 -6.02
C LYS A 118 11.79 3.24 -6.08
N LEU A 119 11.69 2.41 -5.04
CA LEU A 119 10.65 1.37 -4.93
C LEU A 119 9.24 1.95 -4.98
N LEU A 120 9.05 3.17 -4.45
CA LEU A 120 7.80 3.89 -4.46
C LEU A 120 7.67 4.78 -5.70
N PHE A 121 8.62 5.70 -5.89
CA PHE A 121 8.49 6.79 -6.86
C PHE A 121 8.66 6.34 -8.32
N HIS A 122 9.33 5.21 -8.58
CA HIS A 122 9.43 4.64 -9.94
C HIS A 122 8.43 3.51 -10.19
N ALA A 123 7.52 3.24 -9.24
CA ALA A 123 6.53 2.19 -9.41
C ALA A 123 5.50 2.59 -10.48
N ASN A 124 5.13 1.65 -11.35
CA ASN A 124 4.13 1.89 -12.41
C ASN A 124 2.76 2.31 -11.86
N ASN A 125 2.45 1.94 -10.62
CA ASN A 125 1.22 2.27 -9.92
C ASN A 125 1.37 3.48 -8.98
N PHE A 126 2.50 4.20 -8.99
CA PHE A 126 2.74 5.36 -8.13
C PHE A 126 1.59 6.37 -8.22
N ALA A 127 1.18 6.72 -9.44
CA ALA A 127 0.05 7.61 -9.74
C ALA A 127 -1.32 7.11 -9.22
N ARG A 128 -1.42 5.89 -8.70
CA ARG A 128 -2.66 5.31 -8.14
C ARG A 128 -2.59 5.07 -6.64
N LEU A 129 -1.48 5.47 -6.00
CA LEU A 129 -1.32 5.29 -4.57
C LEU A 129 -2.30 6.20 -3.81
N PRO A 130 -2.90 5.70 -2.73
CA PRO A 130 -3.85 6.47 -1.94
C PRO A 130 -3.12 7.53 -1.11
N THR A 131 -3.75 8.70 -0.92
CA THR A 131 -3.20 9.82 -0.15
C THR A 131 -2.64 9.43 1.22
N PRO A 132 -3.33 8.61 2.06
CA PRO A 132 -2.81 8.21 3.36
C PRO A 132 -1.46 7.47 3.31
N LEU A 133 -1.20 6.74 2.23
CA LEU A 133 0.09 6.05 2.05
C LEU A 133 1.21 7.06 1.77
N LEU A 134 0.94 8.08 0.95
CA LEU A 134 1.91 9.16 0.73
C LEU A 134 2.13 9.96 2.00
N GLU A 135 1.08 10.28 2.76
CA GLU A 135 1.18 11.03 4.02
C GLU A 135 2.15 10.37 5.01
N ILE A 136 2.06 9.06 5.22
CA ILE A 136 2.93 8.37 6.18
C ILE A 136 4.38 8.31 5.72
N ILE A 137 4.63 8.28 4.41
CA ILE A 137 5.99 8.25 3.85
C ILE A 137 6.61 9.64 3.89
N LEU A 138 5.86 10.68 3.49
CA LEU A 138 6.34 12.07 3.48
C LEU A 138 6.55 12.63 4.89
N LYS A 139 5.93 12.04 5.93
CA LYS A 139 6.19 12.39 7.33
C LYS A 139 7.53 11.88 7.86
N ARG A 140 8.25 11.02 7.13
CA ARG A 140 9.51 10.43 7.60
C ARG A 140 10.68 11.41 7.44
N ASP A 141 11.51 11.49 8.48
CA ASP A 141 12.71 12.32 8.47
C ASP A 141 13.90 11.67 7.78
N ASP A 142 13.87 10.35 7.60
CA ASP A 142 14.94 9.53 7.04
C ASP A 142 14.68 9.07 5.59
N LEU A 143 13.71 9.67 4.90
CA LEU A 143 13.46 9.43 3.48
C LEU A 143 14.68 9.84 2.66
N ASN A 144 15.39 8.88 2.07
CA ASN A 144 16.65 9.08 1.34
C ASN A 144 16.43 9.64 -0.08
N LEU A 145 15.78 10.80 -0.17
CA LEU A 145 15.49 11.53 -1.40
C LEU A 145 15.61 13.03 -1.13
N ILE A 146 16.23 13.79 -2.04
CA ILE A 146 16.32 15.23 -1.87
C ILE A 146 14.95 15.89 -2.03
N GLU A 147 14.73 16.97 -1.28
CA GLU A 147 13.40 17.57 -1.15
C GLU A 147 12.80 18.05 -2.48
N ILE A 148 13.63 18.51 -3.42
CA ILE A 148 13.18 18.91 -4.76
C ILE A 148 12.62 17.72 -5.56
N GLU A 149 13.22 16.53 -5.42
CA GLU A 149 12.74 15.32 -6.08
C GLU A 149 11.43 14.83 -5.43
N ILE A 150 11.30 14.97 -4.11
CA ILE A 150 10.05 14.68 -3.39
C ILE A 150 8.93 15.58 -3.93
N TRP A 151 9.18 16.90 -3.99
CA TRP A 151 8.23 17.88 -4.53
C TRP A 151 7.82 17.55 -5.97
N GLU A 152 8.78 17.22 -6.85
CA GLU A 152 8.48 16.85 -8.23
C GLU A 152 7.59 15.62 -8.35
N ASN A 153 7.87 14.59 -7.55
CA ASN A 153 7.07 13.38 -7.56
C ASN A 153 5.67 13.63 -6.99
N LEU A 154 5.54 14.48 -5.97
CA LEU A 154 4.24 14.91 -5.45
C LEU A 154 3.41 15.63 -6.52
N ILE A 155 4.02 16.53 -7.30
CA ILE A 155 3.34 17.19 -8.42
C ILE A 155 2.92 16.18 -9.50
N LYS A 156 3.81 15.26 -9.89
CA LYS A 156 3.49 14.19 -10.85
C LYS A 156 2.30 13.34 -10.38
N TRP A 157 2.27 12.99 -9.10
CA TRP A 157 1.16 12.26 -8.49
C TRP A 157 -0.13 13.07 -8.50
N GLY A 158 -0.06 14.35 -8.09
CA GLY A 158 -1.21 15.25 -8.02
C GLY A 158 -1.84 15.52 -9.39
N VAL A 159 -1.01 15.71 -10.42
CA VAL A 159 -1.45 15.86 -11.82
C VAL A 159 -2.18 14.62 -12.30
N ALA A 160 -1.72 13.43 -11.92
CA ALA A 160 -2.40 12.19 -12.27
C ALA A 160 -3.74 11.99 -11.54
N GLN A 161 -4.02 12.75 -10.47
CA GLN A 161 -5.32 12.75 -9.79
C GLN A 161 -6.32 13.75 -10.39
N VAL A 162 -5.88 14.64 -11.28
CA VAL A 162 -6.77 15.62 -11.92
C VAL A 162 -7.78 14.88 -12.81
N SER A 163 -9.05 15.28 -12.72
CA SER A 163 -10.19 14.63 -13.37
C SER A 163 -10.08 14.49 -14.89
N ARG A 164 -9.34 15.40 -15.54
CA ARG A 164 -9.07 15.39 -16.98
C ARG A 164 -7.59 15.14 -17.27
N GLN A 165 -7.32 14.62 -18.46
CA GLN A 165 -5.94 14.46 -18.93
C GLN A 165 -5.33 15.84 -19.19
N LEU A 166 -4.36 16.23 -18.35
CA LEU A 166 -3.59 17.45 -18.53
C LEU A 166 -2.51 17.26 -19.60
N SER A 167 -2.20 18.33 -20.32
CA SER A 167 -1.07 18.31 -21.23
C SER A 167 0.24 18.37 -20.43
N ASN A 168 1.33 17.91 -21.05
CA ASN A 168 2.66 17.98 -20.44
C ASN A 168 3.20 19.42 -20.34
N ASN A 169 2.52 20.40 -20.93
CA ASN A 169 2.92 21.81 -20.93
C ASN A 169 2.04 22.60 -19.94
N PRO A 170 2.55 23.01 -18.76
CA PRO A 170 1.77 23.74 -17.77
C PRO A 170 1.18 25.07 -18.26
N ASN A 171 1.74 25.66 -19.33
CA ASN A 171 1.21 26.90 -19.92
C ASN A 171 -0.15 26.72 -20.61
N GLU A 172 -0.56 25.47 -20.89
CA GLU A 172 -1.84 25.14 -21.49
C GLU A 172 -2.91 24.81 -20.44
N TRP A 173 -2.56 24.86 -19.15
CA TRP A 173 -3.47 24.56 -18.06
C TRP A 173 -4.35 25.77 -17.76
N THR A 174 -5.63 25.50 -17.48
CA THR A 174 -6.59 26.51 -17.04
C THR A 174 -6.48 26.73 -15.53
N LYS A 175 -7.09 27.82 -15.05
CA LYS A 175 -7.13 28.12 -13.61
C LYS A 175 -7.79 26.99 -12.80
N GLU A 176 -8.80 26.35 -13.39
CA GLU A 176 -9.51 25.23 -12.78
C GLU A 176 -8.59 24.02 -12.57
N ASP A 177 -7.67 23.74 -13.50
CA ASP A 177 -6.70 22.64 -13.34
C ASP A 177 -5.77 22.86 -12.17
N PHE A 178 -5.24 24.09 -12.04
CA PHE A 178 -4.38 24.46 -10.93
C PHE A 178 -5.14 24.35 -9.60
N THR A 179 -6.41 24.76 -9.58
CA THR A 179 -7.27 24.68 -8.39
C THR A 179 -7.52 23.21 -8.00
N GLU A 180 -7.75 22.34 -8.97
CA GLU A 180 -7.94 20.90 -8.72
C GLU A 180 -6.65 20.23 -8.23
N LEU A 181 -5.50 20.53 -8.86
CA LEU A 181 -4.19 20.06 -8.42
C LEU A 181 -3.91 20.49 -6.98
N GLU A 182 -4.07 21.78 -6.68
CA GLU A 182 -3.87 22.35 -5.34
C GLU A 182 -4.70 21.58 -4.31
N ARG A 183 -6.00 21.37 -4.58
CA ARG A 183 -6.88 20.61 -3.70
C ARG A 183 -6.40 19.16 -3.49
N ASN A 184 -5.90 18.51 -4.54
CA ASN A 184 -5.46 17.11 -4.47
C ASN A 184 -4.21 16.92 -3.61
N ILE A 185 -3.28 17.90 -3.62
CA ILE A 185 -2.02 17.82 -2.86
C ILE A 185 -2.03 18.66 -1.58
N TYR A 186 -3.12 19.40 -1.30
CA TYR A 186 -3.19 20.39 -0.21
C TYR A 186 -2.68 19.86 1.14
N ASN A 187 -3.11 18.66 1.54
CA ASN A 187 -2.69 18.05 2.82
C ASN A 187 -1.26 17.52 2.81
N LEU A 188 -0.66 17.36 1.63
CA LEU A 188 0.70 16.85 1.43
C LEU A 188 1.73 17.98 1.35
N ILE A 189 1.34 19.19 0.92
CA ILE A 189 2.23 20.37 0.81
C ILE A 189 2.95 20.65 2.14
N PRO A 190 2.30 20.68 3.31
CA PRO A 190 2.98 20.97 4.58
C PRO A 190 4.01 19.92 5.00
N LEU A 191 4.00 18.74 4.37
CA LEU A 191 4.98 17.68 4.63
C LEU A 191 6.29 17.90 3.86
N ILE A 192 6.32 18.87 2.94
CA ILE A 192 7.50 19.20 2.14
C ILE A 192 8.34 20.25 2.86
N ARG A 193 9.63 19.95 3.06
CA ARG A 193 10.61 20.83 3.70
C ARG A 193 11.18 21.85 2.72
N PHE A 194 10.36 22.77 2.22
CA PHE A 194 10.77 23.76 1.21
C PHE A 194 12.08 24.51 1.51
N TYR A 195 12.45 24.66 2.79
CA TYR A 195 13.73 25.26 3.20
C TYR A 195 14.98 24.41 2.85
N GLU A 196 14.83 23.12 2.56
CA GLU A 196 15.89 22.21 2.09
C GLU A 196 16.05 22.24 0.56
N ILE A 197 15.15 22.91 -0.17
CA ILE A 197 15.26 23.09 -1.62
C ILE A 197 16.25 24.21 -1.92
N SER A 198 17.25 23.93 -2.77
CA SER A 198 18.27 24.92 -3.09
C SER A 198 17.69 26.07 -3.92
N SER A 199 18.19 27.30 -3.71
CA SER A 199 17.78 28.46 -4.49
C SER A 199 18.02 28.26 -6.00
N LYS A 200 19.08 27.54 -6.38
CA LYS A 200 19.37 27.20 -7.79
C LYS A 200 18.26 26.36 -8.42
N ASP A 201 17.61 25.48 -7.66
CA ASP A 201 16.54 24.62 -8.16
C ASP A 201 15.23 25.39 -8.29
N TYR A 202 14.98 26.39 -7.44
CA TYR A 202 13.88 27.34 -7.63
C TYR A 202 14.04 28.16 -8.92
N PHE A 203 15.25 28.65 -9.21
CA PHE A 203 15.49 29.50 -10.39
C PHE A 203 15.49 28.76 -11.73
N LYS A 204 15.63 27.43 -11.72
CA LYS A 204 15.68 26.59 -12.94
C LYS A 204 14.30 26.08 -13.40
N LYS A 205 13.24 26.39 -12.65
CA LYS A 205 11.85 26.02 -12.94
C LYS A 205 11.00 27.26 -13.15
#